data_AF-A0A9I9EN26-F1
#
_entry.id   AF-A0A9I9EN26-F1
#
_cell.length_a   1.000
_cell.length_b   1.000
_cell.length_c   1.000
_cell.angle_alpha   90.00
_cell.angle_beta   90.00
_cell.angle_gamma   90.00
#
_symmetry.space_group_name_H-M   'P 1'
#
loop_
_entity.id
_entity.type
_entity.pdbx_description
1 polymer ?
#
loop_
_entity_poly.entity_id
_entity_poly.type
_entity_poly.pdbx_seq_one_letter_code
_entity_poly.pdbx_strand_id
1 'polypeptide(L)'
;MKKKSAVNILLCIVLLVGLESNKYSCLAQSSKVQLPFSEWKVTITNNIADSNLVVHCKSKDNDLGKQVIKQGGKYFWTFKENLWSTTLFWCNFKSKYGKVSGEVFWPENGSRLTDQCVKNNCVWFVQVGGVFLYSHHPSKVYHTKYTWK
;
A
#
# COMPACT_ATOMS: atom_id res chain seq x y z
N MET A 1 30.88 5.93 -5.65
CA MET A 1 30.74 7.19 -4.89
C MET A 1 29.24 7.49 -4.74
N LYS A 2 28.64 7.24 -3.58
CA LYS A 2 27.20 7.48 -3.33
C LYS A 2 27.06 8.73 -2.48
N LYS A 3 26.45 9.78 -3.02
CA LYS A 3 26.10 10.99 -2.26
C LYS A 3 25.04 10.64 -1.22
N LYS A 4 25.38 10.79 0.06
CA LYS A 4 24.41 10.76 1.17
C LYS A 4 23.72 12.11 1.18
N SER A 5 22.41 12.14 0.93
CA SER A 5 21.62 13.36 1.11
C SER A 5 21.31 13.52 2.59
N ALA A 6 21.82 14.59 3.19
CA ALA A 6 21.53 14.98 4.55
C ALA A 6 20.03 15.32 4.66
N VAL A 7 19.33 14.69 5.60
CA VAL A 7 17.95 15.04 5.94
C VAL A 7 18.01 16.06 7.06
N ASN A 8 17.73 17.32 6.72
CA ASN A 8 17.51 18.39 7.70
C ASN A 8 16.14 18.15 8.36
N ILE A 9 16.13 17.58 9.57
CA ILE A 9 14.93 17.54 10.42
C ILE A 9 14.80 18.93 11.04
N LEU A 10 14.06 19.82 10.38
CA LEU A 10 13.65 21.08 10.97
C LEU A 10 12.50 20.78 11.93
N LEU A 11 12.83 20.59 13.20
CA LEU A 11 11.85 20.69 14.30
C LEU A 11 11.33 22.13 14.29
N CYS A 12 10.04 22.33 13.99
CA CYS A 12 9.39 23.63 14.18
C CYS A 12 9.27 23.91 15.68
N ILE A 13 10.37 24.35 16.30
CA ILE A 13 10.33 25.05 17.58
C ILE A 13 9.88 26.46 17.26
N VAL A 14 8.63 26.77 17.62
CA VAL A 14 8.06 28.11 17.53
C VAL A 14 8.85 29.01 18.47
N LEU A 15 9.77 29.80 17.92
CA LEU A 15 10.34 30.95 18.62
C LEU A 15 9.59 32.20 18.18
N LEU A 16 8.95 32.80 19.17
CA LEU A 16 8.23 34.06 19.12
C LEU A 16 9.14 35.17 18.55
N VAL A 17 8.93 35.55 17.29
CA VAL A 17 9.40 36.83 16.76
C VAL A 17 8.22 37.51 16.09
N GLY A 18 7.83 38.66 16.64
CA GLY A 18 6.63 39.38 16.27
C GLY A 18 6.72 40.11 14.92
N LEU A 19 5.51 40.40 14.40
CA LEU A 19 5.15 41.51 13.51
C LEU A 19 5.92 41.61 12.18
N GLU A 20 5.41 40.93 11.16
CA GLU A 20 4.82 41.57 9.97
C GLU A 20 4.08 40.50 9.16
N SER A 21 2.75 40.58 9.18
CA SER A 21 1.85 39.68 8.48
C SER A 21 1.90 39.98 6.98
N ASN A 22 2.72 39.26 6.21
CA ASN A 22 2.47 38.97 4.79
C ASN A 22 3.52 38.01 4.22
N LYS A 23 3.04 36.97 3.52
CA LYS A 23 3.80 36.03 2.66
C LYS A 23 4.37 34.75 3.28
N TYR A 24 3.65 34.13 4.21
CA TYR A 24 3.71 32.66 4.37
C TYR A 24 2.35 32.05 4.05
N SER A 25 1.91 32.14 2.79
CA SER A 25 0.94 31.16 2.31
C SER A 25 1.72 29.88 2.00
N CYS A 26 1.80 28.98 2.97
CA CYS A 26 2.15 27.61 2.65
C CYS A 26 1.06 27.08 1.73
N LEU A 27 1.40 26.82 0.47
CA LEU A 27 0.60 25.92 -0.35
C LEU A 27 0.58 24.60 0.42
N ALA A 28 -0.52 24.31 1.12
CA ALA A 28 -0.78 22.99 1.67
C ALA A 28 -1.03 22.05 0.49
N GLN A 29 0.03 21.71 -0.23
CA GLN A 29 -0.02 20.67 -1.23
C GLN A 29 -0.13 19.37 -0.44
N SER A 30 -1.38 18.93 -0.28
CA SER A 30 -1.76 17.64 0.32
C SER A 30 -1.15 16.52 -0.51
N SER A 31 0.14 16.28 -0.29
CA SER A 31 0.83 15.09 -0.74
C SER A 31 0.59 14.06 0.36
N LYS A 32 0.03 12.90 0.00
CA LYS A 32 -0.08 11.76 0.90
C LYS A 32 1.33 11.22 1.15
N VAL A 33 2.08 11.88 2.04
CA VAL A 33 3.40 11.41 2.45
C VAL A 33 3.17 10.17 3.31
N GLN A 34 3.77 9.06 2.90
CA GLN A 34 3.81 7.85 3.72
C GLN A 34 4.65 8.16 4.96
N LEU A 35 4.01 8.22 6.14
CA LEU A 35 4.68 8.59 7.38
C LEU A 35 5.27 7.33 8.04
N PRO A 36 6.48 7.42 8.62
CA PRO A 36 7.03 6.35 9.46
C PRO A 36 6.02 5.96 10.53
N PHE A 37 5.94 4.66 10.83
CA PHE A 37 5.02 4.09 11.82
C PHE A 37 3.52 4.24 11.49
N SER A 38 3.16 4.69 10.29
CA SER A 38 1.78 4.65 9.82
C SER A 38 1.23 3.23 9.93
N GLU A 39 0.01 3.12 10.46
CA GLU A 39 -0.73 1.87 10.44
C GLU A 39 -1.40 1.70 9.08
N TRP A 40 -1.19 0.54 8.48
CA TRP A 40 -1.73 0.15 7.20
C TRP A 40 -2.54 -1.13 7.31
N LYS A 41 -3.54 -1.24 6.44
CA LYS A 41 -4.33 -2.44 6.24
C LYS A 41 -4.23 -2.89 4.80
N VAL A 42 -3.95 -4.17 4.59
CA VAL A 42 -4.04 -4.82 3.29
C VAL A 42 -5.18 -5.83 3.34
N THR A 43 -6.10 -5.73 2.38
CA THR A 43 -7.25 -6.64 2.26
C THR A 43 -7.20 -7.32 0.89
N ILE A 44 -7.30 -8.65 0.86
CA ILE A 44 -7.39 -9.46 -0.36
C ILE A 44 -8.77 -10.12 -0.38
N THR A 45 -9.53 -9.86 -1.44
CA THR A 45 -10.89 -10.40 -1.64
C THR A 45 -10.91 -11.36 -2.82
N ASN A 46 -11.48 -12.56 -2.62
CA ASN A 46 -11.65 -13.54 -3.69
C ASN A 46 -13.00 -13.36 -4.39
N ASN A 47 -12.97 -12.82 -5.61
CA ASN A 47 -14.13 -12.63 -6.47
C ASN A 47 -14.19 -13.66 -7.61
N ILE A 48 -13.52 -14.81 -7.47
CA ILE A 48 -13.61 -15.90 -8.44
C ILE A 48 -14.80 -16.79 -8.10
N ALA A 49 -15.73 -16.94 -9.06
CA ALA A 49 -16.82 -17.90 -8.97
C ALA A 49 -16.30 -19.34 -8.93
N ASP A 50 -16.81 -20.14 -7.99
CA ASP A 50 -16.54 -21.57 -7.83
C ASP A 50 -15.04 -21.88 -7.79
N SER A 51 -14.26 -21.08 -7.06
CA SER A 51 -12.85 -21.35 -6.81
C SER A 51 -12.44 -20.83 -5.45
N ASN A 52 -11.70 -21.67 -4.72
CA ASN A 52 -10.89 -21.18 -3.62
C ASN A 52 -9.67 -20.44 -4.18
N LEU A 53 -9.26 -19.39 -3.48
CA LEU A 53 -8.02 -18.68 -3.71
C LEU A 53 -7.06 -19.05 -2.58
N VAL A 54 -5.91 -19.60 -2.95
CA VAL A 54 -4.82 -19.84 -2.01
C VAL A 54 -3.86 -18.67 -2.11
N VAL A 55 -3.59 -18.03 -0.98
CA VAL A 55 -2.67 -16.89 -0.88
C VAL A 55 -1.59 -17.19 0.14
N HIS A 56 -0.35 -16.90 -0.17
CA HIS A 56 0.74 -16.89 0.81
C HIS A 56 1.46 -15.56 0.72
N CYS A 57 1.33 -14.74 1.76
CA CYS A 57 1.89 -13.40 1.83
C CYS A 57 3.04 -13.35 2.83
N LYS A 58 4.06 -12.54 2.53
CA LYS A 58 5.15 -12.27 3.46
C LYS A 58 5.81 -10.93 3.15
N SER A 59 6.51 -10.40 4.14
CA SER A 59 7.51 -9.34 3.99
C SER A 59 8.92 -9.94 4.13
N LYS A 60 9.94 -9.09 4.15
CA LYS A 60 11.32 -9.52 4.44
C LYS A 60 11.44 -10.22 5.80
N ASP A 61 10.77 -9.68 6.80
CA ASP A 61 10.97 -10.05 8.20
C ASP A 61 9.78 -10.81 8.81
N ASN A 62 8.65 -10.90 8.11
CA ASN A 62 7.41 -11.50 8.63
C ASN A 62 6.72 -12.37 7.57
N ASP A 63 6.57 -13.66 7.85
CA ASP A 63 5.77 -14.58 7.04
C ASP A 63 4.34 -14.67 7.61
N LEU A 64 3.34 -14.24 6.84
CA LEU A 64 1.93 -14.26 7.24
C LEU A 64 1.27 -15.63 7.02
N GLY A 65 2.02 -16.56 6.42
CA GLY A 65 1.60 -17.91 6.16
C GLY A 65 0.62 -18.04 5.00
N LYS A 66 0.15 -19.27 4.81
CA LYS A 66 -0.77 -19.64 3.74
C LYS A 66 -2.22 -19.54 4.23
N GLN A 67 -3.04 -18.89 3.42
CA GLN A 67 -4.46 -18.66 3.67
C GLN A 67 -5.29 -19.21 2.50
N VAL A 68 -6.44 -19.79 2.82
CA VAL A 68 -7.41 -20.28 1.82
C VAL A 68 -8.67 -19.43 1.92
N ILE A 69 -8.93 -18.66 0.87
CA ILE A 69 -10.04 -17.72 0.80
C ILE A 69 -11.12 -18.33 -0.11
N LYS A 70 -12.25 -18.70 0.47
CA LYS A 70 -13.42 -19.18 -0.30
C LYS A 70 -13.98 -18.05 -1.19
N GLN A 71 -14.79 -18.41 -2.18
CA GLN A 71 -15.49 -17.42 -3.01
C GLN A 71 -16.23 -16.39 -2.14
N GLY A 72 -16.10 -15.11 -2.49
CA GLY A 72 -16.68 -13.99 -1.74
C GLY A 72 -15.98 -13.68 -0.41
N GLY A 73 -15.02 -14.51 0.01
CA GLY A 73 -14.26 -14.34 1.23
C GLY A 73 -13.17 -13.28 1.11
N LYS A 74 -12.64 -12.88 2.27
CA LYS A 74 -11.53 -11.93 2.38
C LYS A 74 -10.50 -12.38 3.41
N TYR A 75 -9.25 -12.06 3.14
CA TYR A 75 -8.13 -12.15 4.08
C TYR A 75 -7.52 -10.76 4.25
N PHE A 76 -7.19 -10.37 5.46
CA PHE A 76 -6.56 -9.09 5.72
C PHE A 76 -5.60 -9.17 6.89
N TRP A 77 -4.67 -8.24 6.93
CA TRP A 77 -3.80 -8.00 8.07
C TRP A 77 -3.52 -6.50 8.19
N THR A 78 -3.08 -6.11 9.38
CA THR A 78 -2.60 -4.77 9.67
C THR A 78 -1.14 -4.83 10.07
N PHE A 79 -0.42 -3.75 9.81
CA PHE A 79 0.97 -3.60 10.21
C PHE A 79 1.32 -2.13 10.38
N LYS A 80 2.39 -1.88 11.12
CA LYS A 80 3.02 -0.56 11.19
C LYS A 80 4.23 -0.54 10.30
N GLU A 81 4.45 0.57 9.62
CA GLU A 81 5.68 0.77 8.88
C GLU A 81 6.91 0.83 9.77
N ASN A 82 8.05 0.43 9.21
CA ASN A 82 9.33 0.63 9.86
C ASN A 82 9.74 2.12 9.81
N LEU A 83 10.73 2.49 10.66
CA LEU A 83 11.22 3.87 10.78
C LEU A 83 11.72 4.45 9.45
N TRP A 84 12.13 3.60 8.51
CA TRP A 84 12.66 4.01 7.21
C TRP A 84 11.64 3.97 6.09
N SER A 85 10.36 3.68 6.37
CA SER A 85 9.28 3.53 5.38
C SER A 85 9.69 2.66 4.19
N THR A 86 10.33 1.52 4.47
CA THR A 86 10.80 0.53 3.48
C THR A 86 10.00 -0.76 3.50
N THR A 87 8.88 -0.79 4.23
CA THR A 87 8.05 -2.00 4.36
C THR A 87 7.50 -2.44 3.01
N LEU A 88 7.69 -3.71 2.68
CA LEU A 88 7.25 -4.35 1.44
C LEU A 88 6.55 -5.66 1.80
N PHE A 89 5.38 -5.91 1.22
CA PHE A 89 4.71 -7.20 1.25
C PHE A 89 4.48 -7.71 -0.17
N TRP A 90 4.77 -8.98 -0.39
CA TRP A 90 4.42 -9.70 -1.62
C TRP A 90 3.64 -10.95 -1.30
N CYS A 91 2.82 -11.38 -2.25
CA CYS A 91 1.97 -12.54 -2.11
C CYS A 91 2.09 -13.46 -3.33
N ASN A 92 2.01 -14.76 -3.07
CA ASN A 92 1.80 -15.79 -4.06
C ASN A 92 0.31 -16.15 -4.08
N PHE A 93 -0.30 -16.05 -5.25
CA PHE A 93 -1.71 -16.36 -5.49
C PHE A 93 -1.80 -17.63 -6.33
N LYS A 94 -2.71 -18.52 -5.97
CA LYS A 94 -3.06 -19.72 -6.75
C LYS A 94 -4.58 -19.89 -6.77
N SER A 95 -5.13 -19.99 -7.98
CA SER A 95 -6.54 -20.29 -8.22
C SER A 95 -6.67 -21.37 -9.29
N LYS A 96 -7.91 -21.67 -9.72
CA LYS A 96 -8.15 -22.54 -10.90
C LYS A 96 -7.65 -21.94 -12.22
N TYR A 97 -7.45 -20.62 -12.29
CA TYR A 97 -6.97 -19.94 -13.51
C TYR A 97 -5.46 -19.85 -13.62
N GLY A 98 -4.72 -20.24 -12.59
CA GLY A 98 -3.26 -20.27 -12.63
C GLY A 98 -2.61 -19.79 -11.35
N LYS A 99 -1.34 -19.41 -11.48
CA LYS A 99 -0.54 -18.87 -10.39
C LYS A 99 0.03 -17.50 -10.76
N VAL A 100 0.11 -16.61 -9.79
CA VAL A 100 0.79 -15.33 -9.97
C VAL A 100 1.38 -14.86 -8.66
N SER A 101 2.48 -14.12 -8.74
CA SER A 101 3.14 -13.52 -7.59
C SER A 101 3.28 -12.03 -7.83
N GLY A 102 3.06 -11.23 -6.79
CA GLY A 102 3.05 -9.78 -6.92
C GLY A 102 3.17 -9.07 -5.57
N GLU A 103 3.61 -7.83 -5.61
CA GLU A 103 3.69 -6.93 -4.47
C GLU A 103 2.29 -6.40 -4.17
N VAL A 104 1.89 -6.48 -2.90
CA VAL A 104 0.57 -6.02 -2.43
C VAL A 104 0.67 -4.78 -1.54
N PHE A 105 1.89 -4.44 -1.15
CA PHE A 105 2.24 -3.20 -0.46
C PHE A 105 3.71 -2.90 -0.71
N TRP A 106 4.06 -1.67 -1.10
CA TRP A 106 5.44 -1.26 -1.37
C TRP A 106 5.68 0.19 -0.92
N PRO A 107 6.94 0.56 -0.65
CA PRO A 107 7.27 1.91 -0.23
C PRO A 107 7.19 2.93 -1.39
N GLU A 108 6.88 4.17 -1.05
CA GLU A 108 6.80 5.29 -1.99
C GLU A 108 8.19 5.66 -2.56
N ASN A 109 8.60 5.01 -3.66
CA ASN A 109 9.89 5.23 -4.34
C ASN A 109 9.76 5.64 -5.82
N GLY A 110 8.61 6.20 -6.20
CA GLY A 110 8.32 6.65 -7.56
C GLY A 110 6.97 6.16 -8.11
N SER A 111 6.41 5.10 -7.54
CA SER A 111 5.05 4.63 -7.83
C SER A 111 4.15 4.82 -6.60
N ARG A 112 3.02 5.54 -6.78
CA ARG A 112 2.17 5.97 -5.68
C ARG A 112 1.08 4.97 -5.34
N LEU A 113 1.42 3.99 -4.50
CA LEU A 113 0.43 3.06 -3.92
C LEU A 113 -0.54 3.83 -3.02
N THR A 114 -0.01 4.73 -2.20
CA THR A 114 -0.76 5.53 -1.22
C THR A 114 -1.86 6.39 -1.88
N ASP A 115 -1.65 6.82 -3.12
CA ASP A 115 -2.66 7.56 -3.91
C ASP A 115 -3.87 6.68 -4.23
N GLN A 116 -3.65 5.40 -4.52
CA GLN A 116 -4.70 4.43 -4.82
C GLN A 116 -5.38 3.89 -3.55
N CYS A 117 -4.67 3.84 -2.42
CA CYS A 117 -5.23 3.41 -1.15
C CYS A 117 -6.01 4.53 -0.43
N VAL A 118 -7.06 4.16 0.29
CA VAL A 118 -7.95 5.10 0.97
C VAL A 118 -7.78 4.95 2.48
N LYS A 119 -7.42 6.03 3.18
CA LYS A 119 -7.22 6.04 4.64
C LYS A 119 -6.31 4.89 5.10
N ASN A 120 -5.17 4.74 4.46
CA ASN A 120 -4.18 3.67 4.71
C ASN A 120 -4.71 2.23 4.57
N ASN A 121 -5.78 2.05 3.79
CA ASN A 121 -6.34 0.74 3.48
C ASN A 121 -6.20 0.44 1.98
N CYS A 122 -5.40 -0.57 1.66
CA CYS A 122 -5.19 -1.06 0.30
C CYS A 122 -6.04 -2.31 0.08
N VAL A 123 -6.97 -2.23 -0.87
CA VAL A 123 -7.92 -3.31 -1.14
C VAL A 123 -7.61 -3.94 -2.49
N TRP A 124 -7.40 -5.25 -2.47
CA TRP A 124 -7.07 -6.07 -3.62
C TRP A 124 -8.23 -7.01 -3.93
N PHE A 125 -8.60 -7.10 -5.20
CA PHE A 125 -9.60 -8.04 -5.70
C PHE A 125 -8.94 -9.05 -6.63
N VAL A 126 -9.21 -10.31 -6.39
CA VAL A 126 -8.72 -11.41 -7.23
C VAL A 126 -9.88 -11.96 -8.03
N GLN A 127 -9.73 -11.95 -9.35
CA GLN A 127 -10.79 -12.24 -10.31
C GLN A 127 -10.26 -13.15 -11.43
N VAL A 128 -11.13 -13.48 -12.40
CA VAL A 128 -10.78 -14.30 -13.57
C VAL A 128 -9.58 -13.75 -14.33
N GLY A 129 -9.46 -12.42 -14.47
CA GLY A 129 -8.35 -11.78 -15.17
C GLY A 129 -7.03 -11.68 -14.39
N GLY A 130 -7.04 -11.92 -13.07
CA GLY A 130 -5.85 -11.78 -12.23
C GLY A 130 -6.12 -11.03 -10.92
N VAL A 131 -5.15 -10.22 -10.50
CA VAL A 131 -5.12 -9.48 -9.24
C VAL A 131 -5.19 -7.98 -9.52
N PHE A 132 -6.17 -7.31 -8.91
CA PHE A 132 -6.54 -5.92 -9.17
C PHE A 132 -6.43 -5.09 -7.90
N LEU A 133 -5.86 -3.90 -8.00
CA LEU A 133 -5.87 -2.91 -6.92
C LEU A 133 -7.10 -2.00 -7.07
N TYR A 134 -7.87 -1.84 -5.99
CA TYR A 134 -9.03 -0.95 -5.95
C TYR A 134 -8.63 0.45 -5.52
N SER A 135 -8.98 1.44 -6.33
CA SER A 135 -8.83 2.87 -6.04
C SER A 135 -10.20 3.58 -6.04
N HIS A 136 -10.36 4.57 -5.16
CA HIS A 136 -11.62 5.29 -4.98
C HIS A 136 -11.65 6.70 -5.60
N HIS A 137 -10.53 7.22 -6.13
CA HIS A 137 -10.45 8.62 -6.55
C HIS A 137 -9.88 8.76 -7.97
N PRO A 138 -10.52 9.53 -8.88
CA PRO A 138 -11.81 10.24 -8.77
C PRO A 138 -13.05 9.36 -9.03
N SER A 139 -12.88 8.06 -9.28
CA SER A 139 -13.95 7.09 -9.48
C SER A 139 -13.50 5.70 -9.02
N LYS A 140 -14.43 4.76 -8.85
CA LYS A 140 -14.10 3.36 -8.53
C LYS A 140 -13.38 2.73 -9.71
N VAL A 141 -12.07 2.55 -9.61
CA VAL A 141 -11.25 1.95 -10.67
C VAL A 141 -10.55 0.71 -10.14
N TYR A 142 -10.58 -0.35 -10.95
CA TYR A 142 -9.79 -1.56 -10.74
C TYR A 142 -8.58 -1.50 -11.65
N HIS A 143 -7.39 -1.37 -11.07
CA HIS A 143 -6.16 -1.43 -11.83
C HIS A 143 -5.66 -2.87 -11.84
N THR A 144 -5.69 -3.53 -13.00
CA THR A 144 -5.01 -4.82 -13.17
C THR A 144 -3.53 -4.63 -12.88
N LYS A 145 -3.00 -5.33 -11.87
CA LYS A 145 -1.56 -5.29 -11.54
C LYS A 145 -0.86 -6.55 -11.99
N TYR A 146 -1.52 -7.70 -11.85
CA TYR A 146 -0.93 -8.99 -12.15
C TYR A 146 -1.95 -9.90 -12.83
N THR A 147 -1.54 -10.58 -13.90
CA THR A 147 -2.37 -11.55 -14.63
C THR A 147 -1.92 -12.97 -14.32
N TRP A 148 -2.83 -13.93 -14.44
CA TRP A 148 -2.49 -15.35 -14.25
C TRP A 148 -1.43 -15.82 -15.25
N LYS A 149 -0.59 -16.76 -14.81
CA LYS A 149 0.33 -17.55 -15.63
C LYS A 149 -0.05 -19.02 -15.54
#